data_AF-A0A6M0AU01-F1
#
_entry.id   AF-A0A6M0AU01-F1
#
_cell.length_a   1.000
_cell.length_b   1.000
_cell.length_c   1.000
_cell.angle_alpha   90.00
_cell.angle_beta   90.00
_cell.angle_gamma   90.00
#
_symmetry.space_group_name_H-M   'P 1'
#
loop_
_entity.id
_entity.type
_entity.pdbx_description
1 polymer ?
#
loop_
_entity_poly.entity_id
_entity_poly.type
_entity_poly.pdbx_seq_one_letter_code
_entity_poly.pdbx_strand_id
1 'polypeptide(L)'
;LYGEPVGTPEEDRKLADACVDAFFQGSDQKPQFMASGHLFGSPIFAYDNGKEKPTEQCHLLVWLNRNPETLNLVEKTSLSFFNLLCCRSKILFAYDQARWCYRQTRELYGQLEEEVKGFKELPRDPETRLEQLKQKLTQMPPKTFDYAGYLRDMEDHKTAIATNAHNYDTWLKKIREFSLKYDNIEFLEDFLNQRTNLFQNQIQTNLNYLKPGQQLFDQMLGSIRGIVEIDQAERDRALEKALRDQEKADQAREKNLERWIASVGIGLGVSGISSQTDAKPLEAILIKLNPNVFIEECPRAELQSCLTYTFWFVLFHVLVGVGFGGVTAWILGLIMDRGGK
;
A
#
# COMPACT_ATOMS: atom_id res chain seq x y z
N LEU A 1 -4.26 -20.27 48.53
CA LEU A 1 -4.41 -21.48 49.40
C LEU A 1 -4.83 -20.99 50.78
N TYR A 2 -5.78 -21.67 51.44
CA TYR A 2 -6.24 -21.32 52.81
C TYR A 2 -5.85 -22.45 53.77
N GLY A 3 -5.36 -22.07 54.95
CA GLY A 3 -5.06 -23.01 56.03
C GLY A 3 -5.05 -22.29 57.37
N GLU A 4 -5.47 -23.01 58.42
CA GLU A 4 -5.35 -22.58 59.82
C GLU A 4 -4.05 -23.17 60.38
N PRO A 5 -2.96 -22.39 60.45
CA PRO A 5 -1.66 -22.89 60.85
C PRO A 5 -1.60 -23.26 62.35
N VAL A 6 -0.93 -24.37 62.65
CA VAL A 6 -0.51 -24.76 64.01
C VAL A 6 0.98 -24.39 64.14
N GLY A 7 1.37 -23.52 65.08
CA GLY A 7 2.75 -23.01 65.22
C GLY A 7 2.81 -21.53 65.65
N THR A 8 4.00 -20.92 65.73
CA THR A 8 4.17 -19.50 66.11
C THR A 8 4.27 -18.56 64.90
N PRO A 9 3.99 -17.25 65.05
CA PRO A 9 4.09 -16.29 63.95
C PRO A 9 5.47 -16.21 63.28
N GLU A 10 6.54 -16.50 64.01
CA GLU A 10 7.92 -16.52 63.49
C GLU A 10 8.15 -17.62 62.44
N GLU A 11 7.26 -18.61 62.36
CA GLU A 11 7.34 -19.74 61.43
C GLU A 11 6.43 -19.58 60.20
N ASP A 12 5.60 -18.54 60.15
CA ASP A 12 4.54 -18.39 59.13
C ASP A 12 5.09 -18.34 57.70
N ARG A 13 6.23 -17.69 57.49
CA ARG A 13 6.88 -17.71 56.17
C ARG A 13 7.34 -19.11 55.77
N LYS A 14 7.92 -19.88 56.69
CA LYS A 14 8.38 -21.24 56.40
C LYS A 14 7.20 -22.15 56.06
N LEU A 15 6.08 -21.99 56.75
CA LEU A 15 4.86 -22.71 56.45
C LEU A 15 4.29 -22.31 55.10
N ALA A 16 4.26 -21.01 54.77
CA ALA A 16 3.84 -20.54 53.46
C ALA A 16 4.73 -21.11 52.34
N ASP A 17 6.05 -21.10 52.52
CA ASP A 17 7.01 -21.69 51.58
C ASP A 17 6.76 -23.19 51.40
N ALA A 18 6.54 -23.94 52.49
CA ALA A 18 6.21 -25.36 52.45
C ALA A 18 4.87 -25.64 51.75
N CYS A 19 3.86 -24.77 51.93
CA CYS A 19 2.61 -24.86 51.20
C CYS A 19 2.82 -24.68 49.69
N VAL A 20 3.67 -23.74 49.27
CA VAL A 20 4.02 -23.56 47.86
C VAL A 20 4.78 -24.77 47.33
N ASP A 21 5.76 -25.29 48.07
CA ASP A 21 6.52 -26.48 47.69
C ASP A 21 5.63 -27.70 47.49
N ALA A 22 4.68 -27.94 48.40
CA ALA A 22 3.73 -29.02 48.30
C ALA A 22 2.75 -28.81 47.12
N PHE A 23 2.26 -27.59 46.91
CA PHE A 23 1.32 -27.29 45.82
C PHE A 23 1.94 -27.44 44.43
N PHE A 24 3.23 -27.13 44.29
CA PHE A 24 3.98 -27.23 43.03
C PHE A 24 4.91 -28.46 42.97
N GLN A 25 4.66 -29.49 43.77
CA GLN A 25 5.50 -30.68 43.79
C GLN A 25 5.60 -31.30 42.39
N GLY A 26 6.84 -31.46 41.89
CA GLY A 26 7.10 -32.00 40.55
C GLY A 26 6.93 -31.01 39.39
N SER A 27 6.78 -29.71 39.66
CA SER A 27 6.67 -28.67 38.64
C SER A 27 7.87 -27.72 38.64
N ASP A 28 8.44 -27.50 37.45
CA ASP A 28 9.51 -26.50 37.23
C ASP A 28 8.98 -25.05 37.20
N GLN A 29 7.65 -24.85 37.28
CA GLN A 29 7.01 -23.54 37.22
C GLN A 29 6.77 -22.90 38.59
N LYS A 30 7.42 -23.43 39.64
CA LYS A 30 7.24 -23.00 41.03
C LYS A 30 7.53 -21.49 41.17
N PRO A 31 6.57 -20.68 41.65
CA PRO A 31 6.81 -19.27 41.91
C PRO A 31 7.71 -19.10 43.14
N GLN A 32 8.50 -18.02 43.14
CA GLN A 32 9.41 -17.70 44.24
C GLN A 32 8.79 -16.65 45.15
N PHE A 33 9.22 -16.64 46.41
CA PHE A 33 8.79 -15.62 47.37
C PHE A 33 9.11 -14.22 46.84
N MET A 34 8.10 -13.36 46.82
CA MET A 34 8.20 -11.98 46.36
C MET A 34 8.10 -11.00 47.53
N ALA A 35 7.06 -11.13 48.35
CA ALA A 35 6.77 -10.18 49.42
C ALA A 35 5.87 -10.80 50.49
N SER A 36 5.83 -10.15 51.65
CA SER A 36 4.94 -10.49 52.77
C SER A 36 4.15 -9.25 53.19
N GLY A 37 2.98 -9.47 53.76
CA GLY A 37 2.12 -8.45 54.33
C GLY A 37 1.25 -9.03 55.45
N HIS A 38 0.36 -8.20 55.95
CA HIS A 38 -0.69 -8.58 56.90
C HIS A 38 -2.02 -8.04 56.40
N LEU A 39 -3.06 -8.87 56.42
CA LEU A 39 -4.39 -8.46 56.06
C LEU A 39 -5.43 -9.21 56.89
N PHE A 40 -6.46 -8.46 57.32
CA PHE A 40 -7.52 -8.91 58.22
C PHE A 40 -6.97 -9.56 59.49
N GLY A 41 -5.85 -9.03 59.99
CA GLY A 41 -5.15 -9.54 61.18
C GLY A 41 -4.35 -10.82 60.96
N SER A 42 -4.20 -11.28 59.72
CA SER A 42 -3.54 -12.53 59.35
C SER A 42 -2.40 -12.29 58.35
N PRO A 43 -1.27 -13.01 58.45
CA PRO A 43 -0.17 -12.86 57.51
C PRO A 43 -0.51 -13.38 56.12
N ILE A 44 -0.10 -12.63 55.10
CA ILE A 44 -0.28 -12.95 53.69
C ILE A 44 1.06 -12.86 52.95
N PHE A 45 1.33 -13.83 52.09
CA PHE A 45 2.59 -13.96 51.37
C PHE A 45 2.34 -14.04 49.87
N ALA A 46 3.09 -13.26 49.11
CA ALA A 46 3.02 -13.20 47.66
C ALA A 46 4.19 -13.95 47.04
N TYR A 47 3.87 -14.77 46.03
CA TYR A 47 4.83 -15.51 45.23
C TYR A 47 4.61 -15.21 43.75
N ASP A 48 5.70 -15.17 42.98
CA ASP A 48 5.66 -14.91 41.54
C ASP A 48 6.80 -15.66 40.84
N ASN A 49 6.56 -16.14 39.63
CA ASN A 49 7.58 -16.85 38.85
C ASN A 49 8.37 -15.94 37.89
N GLY A 50 8.09 -14.64 37.87
CA GLY A 50 8.80 -13.63 37.10
C GLY A 50 8.67 -13.77 35.59
N LYS A 51 7.81 -14.66 35.09
CA LYS A 51 7.65 -14.89 33.65
C LYS A 51 7.00 -13.67 33.01
N GLU A 52 7.49 -13.29 31.83
CA GLU A 52 6.94 -12.13 31.12
C GLU A 52 5.67 -12.49 30.33
N LYS A 53 5.62 -13.70 29.77
CA LYS A 53 4.50 -14.15 28.96
C LYS A 53 3.28 -14.46 29.83
N PRO A 54 2.09 -13.89 29.53
CA PRO A 54 0.90 -14.10 30.33
C PRO A 54 0.50 -15.57 30.52
N THR A 55 0.73 -16.42 29.51
CA THR A 55 0.42 -17.87 29.56
C THR A 55 1.35 -18.68 30.47
N GLU A 56 2.52 -18.12 30.80
CA GLU A 56 3.52 -18.76 31.66
C GLU A 56 3.55 -18.10 33.05
N GLN A 57 2.83 -17.00 33.26
CA GLN A 57 2.80 -16.28 34.52
C GLN A 57 2.05 -17.04 35.61
N CYS A 58 2.68 -17.12 36.78
CA CYS A 58 2.06 -17.63 37.98
C CYS A 58 2.26 -16.63 39.11
N HIS A 59 1.15 -16.12 39.65
CA HIS A 59 1.13 -15.30 40.85
C HIS A 59 0.25 -16.00 41.88
N LEU A 60 0.80 -16.22 43.07
CA LEU A 60 0.12 -16.94 44.15
C LEU A 60 0.13 -16.10 45.42
N LEU A 61 -1.02 -16.06 46.09
CA LEU A 61 -1.15 -15.55 47.45
C LEU A 61 -1.40 -16.71 48.40
N VAL A 62 -0.58 -16.79 49.45
CA VAL A 62 -0.74 -17.71 50.58
C VAL A 62 -1.16 -16.88 51.80
N TRP A 63 -2.35 -17.15 52.32
CA TRP A 63 -2.91 -16.42 53.45
C TRP A 63 -3.16 -17.41 54.59
N LEU A 64 -2.49 -17.19 55.72
CA LEU A 64 -2.55 -18.09 56.87
C LEU A 64 -3.45 -17.48 57.95
N ASN A 65 -4.53 -18.16 58.31
CA ASN A 65 -5.52 -17.61 59.24
C ASN A 65 -5.01 -17.63 60.69
N ARG A 66 -4.61 -16.45 61.20
CA ARG A 66 -4.17 -16.23 62.58
C ARG A 66 -5.14 -15.37 63.40
N ASN A 67 -6.24 -14.92 62.81
CA ASN A 67 -7.21 -14.05 63.46
C ASN A 67 -8.65 -14.55 63.21
N PRO A 68 -9.47 -14.75 64.25
CA PRO A 68 -10.84 -15.24 64.10
C PRO A 68 -11.71 -14.45 63.09
N GLU A 69 -11.44 -13.15 62.93
CA GLU A 69 -12.18 -12.28 61.99
C GLU A 69 -11.76 -12.46 60.53
N THR A 70 -10.59 -13.06 60.25
CA THR A 70 -10.04 -13.17 58.89
C THR A 70 -11.02 -13.84 57.95
N LEU A 71 -11.60 -14.98 58.33
CA LEU A 71 -12.51 -15.72 57.44
C LEU A 71 -13.75 -14.89 57.07
N ASN A 72 -14.35 -14.20 58.06
CA ASN A 72 -15.51 -13.35 57.82
C ASN A 72 -15.20 -12.17 56.89
N LEU A 73 -14.03 -11.55 57.06
CA LEU A 73 -13.59 -10.43 56.23
C LEU A 73 -13.18 -10.86 54.82
N VAL A 74 -12.59 -12.04 54.67
CA VAL A 74 -12.31 -12.67 53.36
C VAL A 74 -13.61 -12.91 52.59
N GLU A 75 -14.64 -13.46 53.24
CA GLU A 75 -15.93 -13.71 52.59
C GLU A 75 -16.54 -12.40 52.05
N LYS A 76 -16.54 -11.34 52.87
CA LYS A 76 -17.04 -10.00 52.50
C LYS A 76 -16.28 -9.35 51.35
N THR A 77 -14.99 -9.67 51.19
CA THR A 77 -14.10 -9.03 50.20
C THR A 77 -13.72 -9.95 49.04
N SER A 78 -14.22 -11.18 49.00
CA SER A 78 -13.91 -12.20 48.01
C SER A 78 -14.05 -11.71 46.55
N LEU A 79 -15.15 -11.02 46.24
CA LEU A 79 -15.37 -10.42 44.93
C LEU A 79 -14.36 -9.31 44.62
N SER A 80 -14.02 -8.48 45.60
CA SER A 80 -13.02 -7.41 45.43
C SER A 80 -11.64 -8.01 45.14
N PHE A 81 -11.27 -9.09 45.84
CA PHE A 81 -10.03 -9.82 45.59
C PHE A 81 -9.98 -10.44 44.20
N PHE A 82 -11.04 -11.13 43.81
CA PHE A 82 -11.15 -11.72 42.48
C PHE A 82 -10.97 -10.65 41.39
N ASN A 83 -11.68 -9.54 41.51
CA ASN A 83 -11.59 -8.45 40.54
C ASN A 83 -10.21 -7.77 40.54
N LEU A 84 -9.57 -7.61 41.69
CA LEU A 84 -8.22 -7.08 41.81
C LEU A 84 -7.22 -7.96 41.03
N LEU A 85 -7.27 -9.28 41.24
CA LEU A 85 -6.41 -10.23 40.54
C LEU A 85 -6.72 -10.29 39.04
N CYS A 86 -8.00 -10.20 38.65
CA CYS A 86 -8.36 -10.08 37.23
C CYS A 86 -7.80 -8.81 36.59
N CYS A 87 -7.84 -7.66 37.28
CA CYS A 87 -7.25 -6.42 36.78
C CYS A 87 -5.74 -6.58 36.60
N ARG A 88 -5.04 -7.20 37.55
CA ARG A 88 -3.61 -7.54 37.44
C ARG A 88 -3.32 -8.34 36.18
N SER A 89 -4.06 -9.42 35.93
CA SER A 89 -3.87 -10.26 34.75
C SER A 89 -4.15 -9.52 33.43
N LYS A 90 -5.20 -8.69 33.39
CA LYS A 90 -5.52 -7.85 32.22
C LYS A 90 -4.42 -6.83 31.91
N ILE A 91 -3.86 -6.20 32.94
CA ILE A 91 -2.72 -5.27 32.80
C ILE A 91 -1.52 -5.98 32.18
N LEU A 92 -1.13 -7.14 32.73
CA LEU A 92 0.02 -7.88 32.24
C LEU A 92 -0.18 -8.40 30.82
N PHE A 93 -1.38 -8.86 30.50
CA PHE A 93 -1.74 -9.26 29.14
C PHE A 93 -1.66 -8.09 28.16
N ALA A 94 -2.28 -6.96 28.48
CA ALA A 94 -2.24 -5.76 27.63
C ALA A 94 -0.80 -5.27 27.41
N TYR A 95 0.04 -5.33 28.45
CA TYR A 95 1.46 -4.98 28.32
C TYR A 95 2.20 -5.93 27.37
N ASP A 96 2.00 -7.24 27.48
CA ASP A 96 2.64 -8.19 26.56
C ASP A 96 2.19 -7.99 25.11
N GLN A 97 0.90 -7.72 24.88
CA GLN A 97 0.38 -7.38 23.55
C GLN A 97 0.99 -6.08 23.01
N ALA A 98 1.11 -5.04 23.82
CA ALA A 98 1.79 -3.81 23.42
C ALA A 98 3.26 -4.03 23.02
N ARG A 99 3.98 -4.92 23.72
CA ARG A 99 5.35 -5.31 23.34
C ARG A 99 5.38 -6.12 22.04
N TRP A 100 4.38 -6.97 21.81
CA TRP A 100 4.25 -7.69 20.55
C TRP A 100 4.03 -6.71 19.39
N CYS A 101 3.07 -5.79 19.50
CA CYS A 101 2.85 -4.73 18.52
C CYS A 101 4.13 -3.93 18.26
N TYR A 102 4.85 -3.52 19.32
CA TYR A 102 6.13 -2.83 19.18
C TYR A 102 7.14 -3.59 18.30
N ARG A 103 7.28 -4.91 18.51
CA ARG A 103 8.18 -5.74 17.68
C ARG A 103 7.74 -5.75 16.21
N GLN A 104 6.44 -5.91 15.95
CA GLN A 104 5.90 -5.88 14.59
C GLN A 104 6.12 -4.51 13.93
N THR A 105 5.85 -3.42 14.64
CA THR A 105 6.09 -2.06 14.15
C THR A 105 7.58 -1.81 13.87
N ARG A 106 8.49 -2.32 14.70
CA ARG A 106 9.94 -2.20 14.47
C ARG A 106 10.43 -2.97 13.26
N GLU A 107 9.87 -4.16 13.03
CA GLU A 107 10.18 -4.95 11.84
C GLU A 107 9.73 -4.20 10.57
N LEU A 108 8.48 -3.73 10.56
CA LEU A 108 7.95 -2.91 9.46
C LEU A 108 8.74 -1.61 9.26
N TYR A 109 9.18 -0.96 10.35
CA TYR A 109 10.04 0.21 10.27
C TYR A 109 11.30 -0.08 9.45
N GLY A 110 12.00 -1.18 9.76
CA GLY A 110 13.22 -1.56 9.05
C GLY A 110 12.96 -1.83 7.56
N GLN A 111 11.90 -2.57 7.26
CA GLN A 111 11.50 -2.85 5.87
C GLN A 111 11.17 -1.56 5.10
N LEU A 112 10.44 -0.62 5.72
CA LEU A 112 10.08 0.65 5.09
C LEU A 112 11.29 1.59 4.96
N GLU A 113 12.22 1.57 5.91
CA GLU A 113 13.47 2.34 5.83
C GLU A 113 14.37 1.86 4.67
N GLU A 114 14.41 0.56 4.39
CA GLU A 114 15.08 0.02 3.21
C GLU A 114 14.45 0.52 1.91
N GLU A 115 13.12 0.59 1.85
CA GLU A 115 12.41 1.17 0.69
C GLU A 115 12.76 2.65 0.48
N VAL A 116 12.95 3.41 1.57
CA VAL A 116 13.39 4.82 1.55
C VAL A 116 14.81 4.94 0.99
N LYS A 117 15.73 4.05 1.37
CA LYS A 117 17.10 4.07 0.83
C LYS A 117 17.08 3.83 -0.68
N GLY A 118 16.30 2.84 -1.14
CA GLY A 118 16.12 2.59 -2.58
C GLY A 118 15.50 3.77 -3.33
N PHE A 119 14.68 4.60 -2.67
CA PHE A 119 14.14 5.83 -3.28
C PHE A 119 15.22 6.91 -3.51
N LYS A 120 16.27 6.99 -2.67
CA LYS A 120 17.39 7.92 -2.88
C LYS A 120 18.31 7.50 -4.02
N GLU A 121 18.26 6.23 -4.41
CA GLU A 121 19.16 5.60 -5.38
C GLU A 121 18.47 5.33 -6.72
N LEU A 122 17.41 6.08 -7.04
CA LEU A 122 16.63 5.89 -8.26
C LEU A 122 17.50 5.99 -9.54
N PRO A 123 17.23 5.12 -10.54
CA PRO A 123 17.90 5.18 -11.83
C PRO A 123 17.73 6.54 -12.51
N ARG A 124 18.75 6.92 -13.29
CA ARG A 124 18.67 8.12 -14.14
C ARG A 124 17.77 7.91 -15.36
N ASP A 125 17.60 6.66 -15.78
CA ASP A 125 16.73 6.30 -16.91
C ASP A 125 15.26 6.58 -16.54
N PRO A 126 14.54 7.44 -17.29
CA PRO A 126 13.19 7.86 -16.93
C PRO A 126 12.14 6.75 -16.94
N GLU A 127 12.25 5.77 -17.83
CA GLU A 127 11.28 4.66 -17.90
C GLU A 127 11.47 3.69 -16.75
N THR A 128 12.70 3.26 -16.53
CA THR A 128 13.05 2.38 -15.41
C THR A 128 12.71 3.04 -14.07
N ARG A 129 12.99 4.34 -13.92
CA ARG A 129 12.63 5.11 -12.72
C ARG A 129 11.13 5.13 -12.49
N LEU A 130 10.34 5.44 -13.51
CA LEU A 130 8.88 5.50 -13.39
C LEU A 130 8.29 4.15 -12.99
N GLU A 131 8.79 3.06 -13.57
CA GLU A 131 8.32 1.71 -13.24
C GLU A 131 8.65 1.32 -11.79
N GLN A 132 9.87 1.61 -11.32
CA GLN A 132 10.25 1.38 -9.92
C GLN A 132 9.40 2.20 -8.94
N LEU A 133 9.06 3.45 -9.28
CA LEU A 133 8.19 4.29 -8.47
C LEU A 133 6.77 3.72 -8.38
N LYS A 134 6.21 3.24 -9.49
CA LYS A 134 4.90 2.55 -9.51
C LYS A 134 4.92 1.27 -8.69
N GLN A 135 6.01 0.49 -8.78
CA GLN A 135 6.17 -0.71 -7.97
C GLN A 135 6.16 -0.37 -6.47
N LYS A 136 6.88 0.67 -6.04
CA LYS A 136 6.86 1.16 -4.65
C LYS A 136 5.47 1.61 -4.22
N LEU A 137 4.70 2.28 -5.08
CA LEU A 137 3.30 2.64 -4.81
C LEU A 137 2.37 1.43 -4.62
N THR A 138 2.79 0.25 -5.05
CA THR A 138 2.03 -0.99 -4.85
C THR A 138 2.46 -1.71 -3.57
N GLN A 139 3.76 -1.75 -3.29
CA GLN A 139 4.33 -2.56 -2.22
C GLN A 139 4.34 -1.89 -0.84
N MET A 140 4.52 -0.57 -0.81
CA MET A 140 4.65 0.18 0.43
C MET A 140 3.33 0.39 1.18
N PRO A 141 2.18 0.70 0.53
CA PRO A 141 0.96 1.04 1.27
C PRO A 141 0.46 -0.04 2.24
N PRO A 142 0.47 -1.35 1.91
CA PRO A 142 0.09 -2.39 2.87
C PRO A 142 0.95 -2.35 4.14
N LYS A 143 2.28 -2.22 3.97
CA LYS A 143 3.23 -2.13 5.10
C LYS A 143 2.99 -0.88 5.94
N THR A 144 2.76 0.27 5.32
CA THR A 144 2.46 1.52 6.04
C THR A 144 1.11 1.45 6.76
N PHE A 145 0.11 0.78 6.18
CA PHE A 145 -1.17 0.56 6.82
C PHE A 145 -1.05 -0.33 8.05
N ASP A 146 -0.35 -1.47 7.94
CA ASP A 146 -0.09 -2.36 9.08
C ASP A 146 0.73 -1.65 10.17
N TYR A 147 1.72 -0.85 9.77
CA TYR A 147 2.52 -0.02 10.68
C TYR A 147 1.64 0.93 11.49
N ALA A 148 0.73 1.64 10.84
CA ALA A 148 -0.24 2.52 11.48
C ALA A 148 -1.20 1.74 12.40
N GLY A 149 -1.63 0.55 11.97
CA GLY A 149 -2.46 -0.36 12.75
C GLY A 149 -1.81 -0.74 14.07
N TYR A 150 -0.57 -1.22 14.04
CA TYR A 150 0.14 -1.60 15.26
C TYR A 150 0.44 -0.40 16.17
N LEU A 151 0.70 0.79 15.62
CA LEU A 151 0.83 2.00 16.44
C LEU A 151 -0.46 2.36 17.18
N ARG A 152 -1.61 2.25 16.52
CA ARG A 152 -2.91 2.43 17.15
C ARG A 152 -3.13 1.38 18.24
N ASP A 153 -2.88 0.11 17.94
CA ASP A 153 -3.10 -0.99 18.89
C ASP A 153 -2.20 -0.85 20.14
N MET A 154 -0.99 -0.31 20.00
CA MET A 154 -0.14 0.06 21.14
C MET A 154 -0.78 1.13 22.05
N GLU A 155 -1.42 2.15 21.49
CA GLU A 155 -2.17 3.16 22.26
C GLU A 155 -3.41 2.56 22.94
N ASP A 156 -4.10 1.66 22.25
CA ASP A 156 -5.26 0.94 22.79
C ASP A 156 -4.85 0.08 23.99
N HIS A 157 -3.72 -0.65 23.89
CA HIS A 157 -3.19 -1.42 25.01
C HIS A 157 -2.69 -0.56 26.16
N LYS A 158 -2.07 0.58 25.88
CA LYS A 158 -1.71 1.56 26.91
C LYS A 158 -2.95 2.07 27.64
N THR A 159 -4.02 2.38 26.91
CA THR A 159 -5.32 2.80 27.47
C THR A 159 -5.93 1.68 28.31
N ALA A 160 -5.89 0.44 27.84
CA ALA A 160 -6.37 -0.72 28.59
C ALA A 160 -5.62 -0.91 29.92
N ILE A 161 -4.30 -0.67 29.94
CA ILE A 161 -3.51 -0.68 31.18
C ILE A 161 -4.00 0.42 32.13
N ALA A 162 -4.16 1.66 31.64
CA ALA A 162 -4.64 2.78 32.45
C ALA A 162 -6.02 2.50 33.07
N THR A 163 -6.97 2.01 32.28
CA THR A 163 -8.31 1.64 32.76
C THR A 163 -8.26 0.54 33.80
N ASN A 164 -7.49 -0.53 33.57
CA ASN A 164 -7.39 -1.62 34.53
C ASN A 164 -6.59 -1.24 35.78
N ALA A 165 -5.65 -0.30 35.69
CA ALA A 165 -4.96 0.27 36.84
C ALA A 165 -5.93 1.07 37.74
N HIS A 166 -6.81 1.88 37.13
CA HIS A 166 -7.87 2.58 37.87
C HIS A 166 -8.85 1.61 38.53
N ASN A 167 -9.25 0.55 37.81
CA ASN A 167 -10.10 -0.49 38.37
C ASN A 167 -9.40 -1.25 39.51
N TYR A 168 -8.11 -1.57 39.34
CA TYR A 168 -7.30 -2.21 40.37
C TYR A 168 -7.27 -1.37 41.65
N ASP A 169 -6.98 -0.06 41.53
CA ASP A 169 -7.01 0.89 42.65
C ASP A 169 -8.38 0.91 43.36
N THR A 170 -9.47 0.89 42.58
CA THR A 170 -10.83 0.83 43.12
C THR A 170 -11.07 -0.43 43.95
N TRP A 171 -10.67 -1.60 43.44
CA TRP A 171 -10.83 -2.86 44.16
C TRP A 171 -9.91 -2.96 45.38
N LEU A 172 -8.69 -2.41 45.28
CA LEU A 172 -7.76 -2.33 46.40
C LEU A 172 -8.33 -1.47 47.54
N LYS A 173 -8.92 -0.31 47.22
CA LYS A 173 -9.61 0.54 48.22
C LYS A 173 -10.75 -0.20 48.92
N LYS A 174 -11.57 -0.94 48.18
CA LYS A 174 -12.65 -1.77 48.76
C LYS A 174 -12.13 -2.86 49.70
N ILE A 175 -10.95 -3.42 49.44
CA ILE A 175 -10.31 -4.37 50.37
C ILE A 175 -9.85 -3.62 51.63
N ARG A 176 -9.25 -2.43 51.47
CA ARG A 176 -8.77 -1.60 52.59
C ARG A 176 -9.87 -1.07 53.50
N GLU A 177 -11.10 -0.93 53.03
CA GLU A 177 -12.26 -0.56 53.87
C GLU A 177 -12.46 -1.54 55.05
N PHE A 178 -11.97 -2.78 54.91
CA PHE A 178 -12.04 -3.82 55.93
C PHE A 178 -10.69 -4.07 56.65
N SER A 179 -9.65 -3.30 56.32
CA SER A 179 -8.33 -3.47 56.95
C SER A 179 -8.35 -3.14 58.45
N LEU A 180 -7.63 -3.95 59.22
CA LEU A 180 -7.39 -3.76 60.64
C LEU A 180 -6.17 -2.86 60.86
N LYS A 181 -6.01 -2.35 62.10
CA LYS A 181 -5.02 -1.33 62.47
C LYS A 181 -3.56 -1.63 62.07
N TYR A 182 -3.18 -2.91 62.02
CA TYR A 182 -1.82 -3.35 61.73
C TYR A 182 -1.69 -4.09 60.39
N ASP A 183 -2.73 -4.04 59.56
CA ASP A 183 -2.66 -4.60 58.21
C ASP A 183 -1.72 -3.75 57.34
N ASN A 184 -0.92 -4.44 56.54
CA ASN A 184 -0.07 -3.86 55.52
C ASN A 184 -0.10 -4.73 54.27
N ILE A 185 -0.55 -4.16 53.16
CA ILE A 185 -0.59 -4.80 51.85
C ILE A 185 0.18 -4.01 50.78
N GLU A 186 1.25 -3.30 51.20
CA GLU A 186 2.15 -2.50 50.35
C GLU A 186 2.54 -3.21 49.05
N PHE A 187 2.79 -4.52 49.08
CA PHE A 187 3.13 -5.28 47.87
C PHE A 187 2.04 -5.27 46.78
N LEU A 188 0.75 -5.18 47.16
CA LEU A 188 -0.35 -5.01 46.21
C LEU A 188 -0.39 -3.58 45.66
N GLU A 189 0.03 -2.61 46.46
CA GLU A 189 0.12 -1.19 46.09
C GLU A 189 1.29 -0.94 45.14
N ASP A 190 2.43 -1.57 45.39
CA ASP A 190 3.64 -1.46 44.57
C ASP A 190 3.40 -1.95 43.14
N PHE A 191 2.57 -2.98 42.96
CA PHE A 191 2.16 -3.38 41.62
C PHE A 191 1.50 -2.23 40.86
N LEU A 192 0.57 -1.51 41.50
CA LEU A 192 -0.09 -0.35 40.92
C LEU A 192 0.92 0.81 40.73
N ASN A 193 1.56 1.24 41.81
CA ASN A 193 2.35 2.46 41.88
C ASN A 193 3.64 2.39 41.05
N GLN A 194 4.26 1.21 40.96
CA GLN A 194 5.53 1.04 40.27
C GLN A 194 5.31 0.38 38.90
N ARG A 195 4.76 -0.83 38.86
CA ARG A 195 4.72 -1.60 37.60
C ARG A 195 3.80 -1.00 36.54
N THR A 196 2.59 -0.57 36.89
CA THR A 196 1.66 -0.02 35.87
C THR A 196 2.16 1.28 35.25
N ASN A 197 2.79 2.14 36.06
CA ASN A 197 3.40 3.38 35.58
C ASN A 197 4.61 3.10 34.68
N LEU A 198 5.47 2.16 35.06
CA LEU A 198 6.59 1.72 34.23
C LEU A 198 6.12 1.19 32.87
N PHE A 199 5.07 0.38 32.84
CA PHE A 199 4.52 -0.17 31.60
C PHE A 199 3.98 0.94 30.68
N GLN A 200 3.18 1.86 31.21
CA GLN A 200 2.64 2.97 30.41
C GLN A 200 3.75 3.89 29.88
N ASN A 201 4.76 4.19 30.70
CA ASN A 201 5.91 5.00 30.30
C ASN A 201 6.73 4.30 29.21
N GLN A 202 6.94 2.99 29.32
CA GLN A 202 7.67 2.23 28.30
C GLN A 202 6.91 2.22 26.96
N ILE A 203 5.59 1.99 26.99
CA ILE A 203 4.78 2.04 25.76
C ILE A 203 4.81 3.45 25.17
N GLN A 204 4.71 4.50 25.99
CA GLN A 204 4.80 5.89 25.52
C GLN A 204 6.15 6.18 24.87
N THR A 205 7.26 5.75 25.47
CA THR A 205 8.59 5.90 24.88
C THR A 205 8.68 5.20 23.53
N ASN A 206 8.18 3.97 23.44
CA ASN A 206 8.16 3.21 22.20
C ASN A 206 7.34 3.92 21.10
N LEU A 207 6.16 4.45 21.47
CA LEU A 207 5.32 5.25 20.57
C LEU A 207 6.03 6.52 20.11
N ASN A 208 6.67 7.26 21.02
CA ASN A 208 7.39 8.49 20.71
C ASN A 208 8.53 8.24 19.72
N TYR A 209 9.17 7.08 19.81
CA TYR A 209 10.23 6.68 18.89
C TYR A 209 9.69 6.30 17.50
N LEU A 210 8.52 5.63 17.43
CA LEU A 210 8.00 5.07 16.18
C LEU A 210 7.04 6.00 15.41
N LYS A 211 6.28 6.86 16.09
CA LYS A 211 5.33 7.80 15.44
C LYS A 211 5.98 8.71 14.40
N PRO A 212 7.18 9.29 14.63
CA PRO A 212 7.85 10.10 13.61
C PRO A 212 8.13 9.32 12.31
N GLY A 213 8.38 8.01 12.42
CA GLY A 213 8.55 7.13 11.26
C GLY A 213 7.32 7.07 10.37
N GLN A 214 6.13 7.01 10.96
CA GLN A 214 4.86 6.99 10.21
C GLN A 214 4.75 8.21 9.28
N GLN A 215 4.97 9.41 9.85
CA GLN A 215 4.90 10.67 9.11
C GLN A 215 5.90 10.71 7.97
N LEU A 216 7.12 10.21 8.19
CA LEU A 216 8.14 10.12 7.16
C LEU A 216 7.71 9.21 5.99
N PHE A 217 7.17 8.04 6.30
CA PHE A 217 6.72 7.09 5.27
C PHE A 217 5.51 7.63 4.49
N ASP A 218 4.58 8.31 5.16
CA ASP A 218 3.44 8.98 4.51
C ASP A 218 3.89 10.10 3.57
N GLN A 219 4.84 10.93 4.00
CA GLN A 219 5.43 11.99 3.17
C GLN A 219 6.17 11.42 1.95
N MET A 220 6.89 10.32 2.13
CA MET A 220 7.57 9.67 1.01
C MET A 220 6.56 9.10 0.01
N LEU A 221 5.51 8.41 0.48
CA LEU A 221 4.44 7.92 -0.40
C LEU A 221 3.76 9.06 -1.17
N GLY A 222 3.49 10.18 -0.50
CA GLY A 222 2.98 11.39 -1.15
C GLY A 222 3.94 11.94 -2.23
N SER A 223 5.25 11.95 -1.93
CA SER A 223 6.28 12.38 -2.87
C SER A 223 6.36 11.46 -4.10
N ILE A 224 6.31 10.13 -3.89
CA ILE A 224 6.32 9.14 -4.97
C ILE A 224 5.07 9.32 -5.85
N ARG A 225 3.88 9.49 -5.26
CA ARG A 225 2.65 9.76 -6.03
C ARG A 225 2.79 11.02 -6.87
N GLY A 226 3.27 12.12 -6.28
CA GLY A 226 3.47 13.37 -7.01
C GLY A 226 4.43 13.22 -8.20
N ILE A 227 5.53 12.49 -8.04
CA ILE A 227 6.45 12.23 -9.16
C ILE A 227 5.79 11.39 -10.25
N VAL A 228 5.07 10.31 -9.89
CA VAL A 228 4.39 9.43 -10.86
C VAL A 228 3.29 10.20 -11.62
N GLU A 229 2.51 11.01 -10.93
CA GLU A 229 1.45 11.84 -11.53
C GLU A 229 2.03 12.89 -12.50
N ILE A 230 3.13 13.54 -12.15
CA ILE A 230 3.83 14.49 -13.04
C ILE A 230 4.38 13.76 -14.27
N ASP A 231 5.13 12.67 -14.09
CA ASP A 231 5.74 11.91 -15.19
C ASP A 231 4.65 11.34 -16.14
N GLN A 232 3.51 10.88 -15.61
CA GLN A 232 2.38 10.44 -16.42
C GLN A 232 1.75 11.59 -17.21
N ALA A 233 1.48 12.73 -16.55
CA ALA A 233 0.90 13.90 -17.22
C ALA A 233 1.80 14.46 -18.33
N GLU A 234 3.12 14.44 -18.15
CA GLU A 234 4.09 14.85 -19.19
C GLU A 234 4.09 13.90 -20.39
N ARG A 235 4.06 12.57 -20.14
CA ARG A 235 3.98 11.56 -21.20
C ARG A 235 2.67 11.67 -21.99
N ASP A 236 1.54 11.85 -21.30
CA ASP A 236 0.25 12.01 -21.95
C ASP A 236 0.21 13.25 -22.85
N ARG A 237 0.76 14.39 -22.38
CA ARG A 237 0.90 15.61 -23.20
C ARG A 237 1.83 15.40 -24.40
N ALA A 238 2.94 14.68 -24.23
CA ALA A 238 3.88 14.39 -25.31
C ALA A 238 3.24 13.47 -26.37
N LEU A 239 2.50 12.44 -25.95
CA LEU A 239 1.75 11.56 -26.82
C LEU A 239 0.65 12.31 -27.58
N GLU A 240 -0.12 13.15 -26.89
CA GLU A 240 -1.16 13.97 -27.51
C GLU A 240 -0.57 14.91 -28.57
N LYS A 241 0.57 15.54 -28.27
CA LYS A 241 1.29 16.39 -29.23
C LYS A 241 1.77 15.59 -30.44
N ALA A 242 2.34 14.41 -30.24
CA ALA A 242 2.81 13.54 -31.32
C ALA A 242 1.65 13.10 -32.23
N LEU A 243 0.49 12.73 -31.65
CA LEU A 243 -0.71 12.39 -32.41
C LEU A 243 -1.24 13.58 -33.21
N ARG A 244 -1.29 14.78 -32.62
CA ARG A 244 -1.71 16.00 -33.34
C ARG A 244 -0.75 16.35 -34.49
N ASP A 245 0.55 16.18 -34.29
CA ASP A 245 1.54 16.47 -35.32
C ASP A 245 1.49 15.44 -36.46
N GLN A 246 1.23 14.16 -36.13
CA GLN A 246 0.97 13.12 -37.13
C GLN A 246 -0.31 13.39 -37.92
N GLU A 247 -1.41 13.75 -37.26
CA GLU A 247 -2.67 14.09 -37.92
C GLU A 247 -2.50 15.28 -38.89
N LYS A 248 -1.76 16.32 -38.50
CA LYS A 248 -1.44 17.44 -39.38
C LYS A 248 -0.59 17.01 -40.58
N ALA A 249 0.37 16.11 -40.38
CA ALA A 249 1.21 15.59 -41.45
C ALA A 249 0.38 14.76 -42.45
N ASP A 250 -0.54 13.94 -41.96
CA ASP A 250 -1.46 13.15 -42.77
C ASP A 250 -2.42 14.04 -43.56
N GLN A 251 -3.00 15.07 -42.93
CA GLN A 251 -3.83 16.08 -43.60
C GLN A 251 -3.05 16.85 -44.67
N ALA A 252 -1.78 17.19 -44.42
CA ALA A 252 -0.94 17.86 -45.40
C ALA A 252 -0.61 16.96 -46.60
N ARG A 253 -0.37 15.66 -46.34
CA ARG A 253 -0.14 14.65 -47.37
C ARG A 253 -1.38 14.43 -48.23
N GLU A 254 -2.56 14.37 -47.61
CA GLU A 254 -3.84 14.26 -48.30
C GLU A 254 -4.09 15.47 -49.22
N LYS A 255 -3.93 16.71 -48.71
CA LYS A 255 -4.03 17.93 -49.54
C LYS A 255 -3.05 17.95 -50.71
N ASN A 256 -1.83 17.45 -50.51
CA ASN A 256 -0.84 17.35 -51.59
C ASN A 256 -1.25 16.30 -52.63
N LEU A 257 -1.81 15.17 -52.19
CA LEU A 257 -2.36 14.15 -53.08
C LEU A 257 -3.55 14.68 -53.89
N GLU A 258 -4.48 15.40 -53.26
CA GLU A 258 -5.61 16.05 -53.94
C GLU A 258 -5.12 17.02 -55.02
N ARG A 259 -4.13 17.88 -54.70
CA ARG A 259 -3.52 18.79 -55.68
C ARG A 259 -2.86 18.05 -56.85
N TRP A 260 -2.18 16.94 -56.57
CA TRP A 260 -1.57 16.10 -57.60
C TRP A 260 -2.63 15.45 -58.51
N ILE A 261 -3.68 14.86 -57.92
CA ILE A 261 -4.80 14.27 -58.67
C ILE A 261 -5.49 15.34 -59.54
N ALA A 262 -5.76 16.53 -58.99
CA ALA A 262 -6.37 17.64 -59.72
C ALA A 262 -5.49 18.12 -60.88
N SER A 263 -4.17 18.23 -60.69
CA SER A 263 -3.24 18.67 -61.75
C SER A 263 -3.08 17.62 -62.87
N VAL A 264 -3.01 16.33 -62.54
CA VAL A 264 -3.06 15.25 -63.55
C VAL A 264 -4.42 15.21 -64.25
N GLY A 265 -5.52 15.40 -63.51
CA GLY A 265 -6.88 15.46 -64.06
C GLY A 265 -7.09 16.63 -65.02
N ILE A 266 -6.50 17.80 -64.74
CA ILE A 266 -6.49 18.94 -65.67
C ILE A 266 -5.63 18.63 -66.91
N GLY A 267 -4.46 18.01 -66.75
CA GLY A 267 -3.62 17.59 -67.86
C GLY A 267 -4.31 16.58 -68.79
N LEU A 268 -5.07 15.64 -68.24
CA LEU A 268 -5.90 14.70 -69.00
C LEU A 268 -7.15 15.36 -69.58
N GLY A 269 -7.78 16.30 -68.87
CA GLY A 269 -8.93 17.07 -69.33
C GLY A 269 -8.64 17.96 -70.54
N VAL A 270 -7.43 18.53 -70.63
CA VAL A 270 -6.99 19.29 -71.82
C VAL A 270 -6.62 18.35 -72.98
N SER A 271 -6.22 17.09 -72.71
CA SER A 271 -6.10 16.07 -73.77
C SER A 271 -7.46 15.49 -74.21
N GLY A 272 -8.50 15.64 -73.38
CA GLY A 272 -9.86 15.11 -73.59
C GLY A 272 -10.67 15.80 -74.70
N ILE A 273 -10.20 16.92 -75.26
CA ILE A 273 -10.86 17.55 -76.43
C ILE A 273 -10.23 17.08 -77.77
N SER A 274 -9.14 16.30 -77.76
CA SER A 274 -8.47 15.86 -79.01
C SER A 274 -8.52 14.35 -79.30
N SER A 275 -9.24 13.54 -78.53
CA SER A 275 -9.42 12.11 -78.86
C SER A 275 -10.88 11.67 -78.76
N GLN A 276 -11.74 12.25 -79.59
CA GLN A 276 -12.94 11.52 -80.03
C GLN A 276 -12.53 10.57 -81.16
N THR A 277 -12.12 9.36 -80.78
CA THR A 277 -12.33 8.15 -81.59
C THR A 277 -12.60 6.99 -80.63
N ASP A 278 -13.77 6.40 -80.80
CA ASP A 278 -14.34 5.15 -80.28
C ASP A 278 -13.75 4.48 -79.01
N ALA A 279 -14.65 4.32 -78.04
CA ALA A 279 -14.46 3.65 -76.77
C ALA A 279 -13.98 2.20 -76.92
N LYS A 280 -12.68 1.92 -76.70
CA LYS A 280 -12.12 0.56 -76.54
C LYS A 280 -10.96 0.33 -75.53
N PRO A 281 -10.68 1.14 -74.48
CA PRO A 281 -9.70 0.74 -73.46
C PRO A 281 -10.29 -0.12 -72.32
N LEU A 282 -11.59 -0.06 -72.06
CA LEU A 282 -12.23 -0.76 -70.94
C LEU A 282 -12.35 -2.27 -71.16
N GLU A 283 -12.58 -2.71 -72.41
CA GLU A 283 -12.62 -4.13 -72.79
C GLU A 283 -11.26 -4.83 -72.59
N ALA A 284 -10.15 -4.15 -72.90
CA ALA A 284 -8.81 -4.72 -72.73
C ALA A 284 -8.42 -4.95 -71.26
N ILE A 285 -8.98 -4.15 -70.34
CA ILE A 285 -8.78 -4.30 -68.90
C ILE A 285 -9.66 -5.43 -68.34
N LEU A 286 -10.91 -5.54 -68.82
CA LEU A 286 -11.84 -6.61 -68.42
C LEU A 286 -11.40 -8.00 -68.89
N ILE A 287 -10.82 -8.12 -70.09
CA ILE A 287 -10.28 -9.40 -70.60
C ILE A 287 -9.06 -9.87 -69.79
N LYS A 288 -8.26 -8.95 -69.24
CA LYS A 288 -7.14 -9.28 -68.34
C LYS A 288 -7.59 -9.77 -66.96
N LEU A 289 -8.80 -9.42 -66.53
CA LEU A 289 -9.31 -9.72 -65.19
C LEU A 289 -10.14 -11.01 -65.12
N ASN A 290 -10.56 -11.61 -66.25
CA ASN A 290 -11.35 -12.84 -66.24
C ASN A 290 -11.17 -13.71 -67.51
N PRO A 291 -10.41 -14.83 -67.46
CA PRO A 291 -9.94 -15.52 -68.68
C PRO A 291 -10.84 -16.64 -69.23
N ASN A 292 -12.15 -16.71 -68.92
CA ASN A 292 -12.99 -17.83 -69.35
C ASN A 292 -14.30 -17.41 -70.08
N VAL A 293 -14.21 -16.90 -71.31
CA VAL A 293 -15.28 -17.03 -72.33
C VAL A 293 -14.64 -17.08 -73.73
N PHE A 294 -14.90 -18.17 -74.46
CA PHE A 294 -14.53 -18.40 -75.86
C PHE A 294 -15.49 -17.69 -76.82
N ILE A 295 -14.96 -17.00 -77.83
CA ILE A 295 -15.63 -16.82 -79.15
C ILE A 295 -14.57 -17.01 -80.24
N GLU A 296 -14.96 -17.79 -81.26
CA GLU A 296 -14.22 -18.26 -82.42
C GLU A 296 -13.71 -17.17 -83.39
N GLU A 297 -12.73 -17.61 -84.18
CA GLU A 297 -11.88 -16.98 -85.19
C GLU A 297 -12.41 -15.84 -86.09
N CYS A 298 -11.54 -14.84 -86.35
CA CYS A 298 -11.24 -14.39 -87.73
C CYS A 298 -9.85 -13.70 -87.83
N PRO A 299 -9.18 -13.70 -89.00
CA PRO A 299 -7.72 -13.79 -89.11
C PRO A 299 -6.93 -12.47 -89.27
N ARG A 300 -5.64 -12.60 -88.92
CA ARG A 300 -4.42 -11.81 -89.19
C ARG A 300 -4.49 -10.60 -90.16
N ALA A 301 -4.06 -9.45 -89.63
CA ALA A 301 -3.16 -8.51 -90.32
C ALA A 301 -2.23 -7.80 -89.31
N GLU A 302 -0.91 -8.00 -89.48
CA GLU A 302 0.26 -7.19 -89.07
C GLU A 302 0.31 -6.55 -87.65
N LEU A 303 1.00 -7.23 -86.72
CA LEU A 303 1.17 -6.84 -85.31
C LEU A 303 2.29 -5.81 -85.03
N GLN A 304 2.97 -5.24 -86.04
CA GLN A 304 4.21 -4.48 -85.81
C GLN A 304 4.08 -2.95 -85.92
N SER A 305 2.96 -2.43 -86.45
CA SER A 305 2.76 -0.98 -86.64
C SER A 305 1.92 -0.30 -85.55
N CYS A 306 1.28 -1.07 -84.66
CA CYS A 306 0.34 -0.50 -83.68
C CYS A 306 1.03 0.02 -82.40
N LEU A 307 2.09 -0.64 -81.94
CA LEU A 307 2.78 -0.30 -80.67
C LEU A 307 3.66 0.95 -80.77
N THR A 308 4.28 1.21 -81.93
CA THR A 308 5.07 2.43 -82.15
C THR A 308 4.19 3.67 -82.30
N TYR A 309 2.98 3.52 -82.84
CA TYR A 309 2.03 4.63 -82.96
C TYR A 309 1.46 5.04 -81.59
N THR A 310 1.19 4.09 -80.69
CA THR A 310 0.64 4.40 -79.36
C THR A 310 1.64 5.11 -78.45
N PHE A 311 2.92 4.73 -78.47
CA PHE A 311 3.92 5.35 -77.59
C PHE A 311 4.19 6.82 -77.96
N TRP A 312 4.39 7.12 -79.25
CA TRP A 312 4.65 8.50 -79.70
C TRP A 312 3.42 9.40 -79.58
N PHE A 313 2.22 8.86 -79.76
CA PHE A 313 0.97 9.61 -79.60
C PHE A 313 0.71 9.97 -78.13
N VAL A 314 0.92 9.03 -77.21
CA VAL A 314 0.80 9.29 -75.76
C VAL A 314 1.89 10.27 -75.30
N LEU A 315 3.14 10.09 -75.75
CA LEU A 315 4.24 11.01 -75.41
C LEU A 315 3.98 12.43 -75.93
N PHE A 316 3.45 12.58 -77.15
CA PHE A 316 3.07 13.86 -77.72
C PHE A 316 1.95 14.55 -76.91
N HIS A 317 0.90 13.82 -76.53
CA HIS A 317 -0.20 14.40 -75.74
C HIS A 317 0.20 14.74 -74.29
N VAL A 318 1.08 13.94 -73.67
CA VAL A 318 1.63 14.25 -72.35
C VAL A 318 2.51 15.51 -72.41
N LEU A 319 3.38 15.65 -73.42
CA LEU A 319 4.24 16.83 -73.58
C LEU A 319 3.43 18.10 -73.90
N VAL A 320 2.41 18.01 -74.75
CA VAL A 320 1.52 19.14 -75.07
C VAL A 320 0.67 19.52 -73.84
N GLY A 321 0.17 18.54 -73.08
CA GLY A 321 -0.58 18.78 -71.85
C GLY A 321 0.24 19.45 -70.75
N VAL A 322 1.50 19.01 -70.55
CA VAL A 322 2.44 19.65 -69.61
C VAL A 322 2.80 21.07 -70.06
N GLY A 323 2.97 21.30 -71.36
CA GLY A 323 3.24 22.63 -71.92
C GLY A 323 2.07 23.61 -71.73
N PHE A 324 0.84 23.20 -72.05
CA PHE A 324 -0.35 24.04 -71.86
C PHE A 324 -0.64 24.30 -70.38
N GLY A 325 -0.50 23.29 -69.53
CA GLY A 325 -0.67 23.42 -68.08
C GLY A 325 0.29 24.45 -67.48
N GLY A 326 1.55 24.44 -67.89
CA GLY A 326 2.56 25.42 -67.46
C GLY A 326 2.22 26.86 -67.87
N VAL A 327 1.71 27.06 -69.09
CA VAL A 327 1.30 28.38 -69.58
C VAL A 327 0.05 28.89 -68.85
N THR A 328 -0.93 28.03 -68.57
CA THR A 328 -2.13 28.42 -67.82
C THR A 328 -1.82 28.74 -66.34
N ALA A 329 -0.93 27.97 -65.70
CA ALA A 329 -0.50 28.24 -64.32
C ALA A 329 0.28 29.57 -64.22
N TRP A 330 1.09 29.89 -65.24
CA TRP A 330 1.80 31.16 -65.34
C TRP A 330 0.85 32.35 -65.55
N ILE A 331 -0.16 32.21 -66.41
CA ILE A 331 -1.19 33.25 -66.63
C ILE A 331 -2.06 33.46 -65.38
N LEU A 332 -2.46 32.39 -64.69
CA LEU A 332 -3.20 32.48 -63.42
C LEU A 332 -2.37 33.13 -62.30
N GLY A 333 -1.06 32.82 -62.24
CA GLY A 333 -0.12 33.51 -61.35
C GLY A 333 -0.04 35.02 -61.62
N LEU A 334 -0.01 35.43 -62.89
CA LEU A 334 0.02 36.85 -63.30
C LEU A 334 -1.31 37.59 -63.02
N ILE A 335 -2.44 36.89 -63.01
CA ILE A 335 -3.76 37.46 -62.69
C ILE A 335 -3.95 37.60 -61.18
N MET A 336 -3.50 36.62 -60.39
CA MET A 336 -3.58 36.69 -58.92
C MET A 336 -2.64 37.74 -58.32
N ASP A 337 -1.48 38.00 -58.92
CA ASP A 337 -0.54 39.04 -58.48
C ASP A 337 -1.03 40.48 -58.78
N ARG A 338 -2.01 40.63 -59.71
CA ARG A 338 -2.67 41.91 -60.01
C ARG A 338 -3.93 42.19 -59.20
N GLY A 339 -4.44 41.23 -58.43
CA GLY A 339 -5.64 41.38 -57.59
C GLY A 339 -5.36 41.70 -56.12
N GLY A 340 -4.10 41.80 -55.72
CA GLY A 340 -3.65 42.00 -54.33
C GLY A 340 -2.96 43.35 -54.07
N LYS A 341 -3.55 44.45 -54.54
CA LYS A 341 -3.26 45.80 -54.04
C LYS A 341 -4.54 46.46 -53.56
#